data_AF-A0A7C6Z936-F1
#
_entry.id   AF-A0A7C6Z936-F1
#
_cell.length_a   1.000
_cell.length_b   1.000
_cell.length_c   1.000
_cell.angle_alpha   90.00
_cell.angle_beta   90.00
_cell.angle_gamma   90.00
#
_symmetry.space_group_name_H-M   'P 1'
#
loop_
_entity.id
_entity.type
_entity.pdbx_description
1 polymer ?
#
loop_
_entity_poly.entity_id
_entity_poly.type
_entity_poly.pdbx_seq_one_letter_code
_entity_poly.pdbx_strand_id
1 'polypeptide(L)'
;MARGQKRNRALVVEAGNALDQWKYEIANEINFPVNQIVGGYWGNIPSAQCGAVGGHMVKRMIEAAERSLVEQSALNVRAGFRAGLGASANLGTTTGAYNLPSGMPAQQNVGQQAGFTTTGLQQ
;
A
#
# COMPACT_ATOMS: atom_id res chain seq x y z
N MET A 1 12.40 -4.30 39.21
CA MET A 1 12.07 -3.83 37.84
C MET A 1 11.71 -5.04 36.99
N ALA A 2 10.45 -5.17 36.56
CA ALA A 2 10.00 -6.31 35.76
C ALA A 2 10.72 -6.30 34.40
N ARG A 3 11.51 -7.34 34.11
CA ARG A 3 12.11 -7.58 32.79
C ARG A 3 11.02 -8.07 31.85
N GLY A 4 10.18 -7.14 31.41
CA GLY A 4 9.10 -7.36 30.45
C GLY A 4 9.66 -7.75 29.09
N GLN A 5 9.60 -9.04 28.80
CA GLN A 5 9.38 -9.65 27.48
C GLN A 5 9.40 -8.69 26.28
N LYS A 6 10.56 -8.56 25.63
CA LYS A 6 10.79 -7.81 24.38
C LYS A 6 10.17 -8.47 23.13
N ARG A 7 8.97 -9.04 23.25
CA ARG A 7 8.28 -9.77 22.16
C ARG A 7 7.23 -8.92 21.43
N ASN A 8 7.15 -7.62 21.70
CA ASN A 8 6.34 -6.73 20.88
C ASN A 8 7.06 -6.43 19.57
N ARG A 9 7.00 -7.39 18.63
CA ARG A 9 7.48 -7.21 17.26
C ARG A 9 6.37 -6.55 16.46
N ALA A 10 6.71 -5.57 15.64
CA ALA A 10 5.77 -5.03 14.67
C ALA A 10 5.25 -6.18 13.78
N LEU A 11 3.93 -6.28 13.63
CA LEU A 11 3.30 -7.30 12.77
C LEU A 11 3.69 -7.07 11.30
N VAL A 12 3.81 -5.81 10.91
CA VAL A 12 4.26 -5.39 9.59
C VAL A 12 5.40 -4.40 9.79
N VAL A 13 6.63 -4.87 9.63
CA VAL A 13 7.84 -4.06 9.84
C VAL A 13 7.97 -2.96 8.77
N GLU A 14 7.55 -3.27 7.54
CA GLU A 14 7.59 -2.35 6.40
C GLU A 14 6.71 -1.12 6.60
N ALA A 15 5.65 -1.24 7.41
CA ALA A 15 4.76 -0.13 7.72
C ALA A 15 5.35 0.87 8.73
N GLY A 16 6.49 0.57 9.37
CA GLY A 16 7.07 1.42 10.43
C GLY A 16 7.28 2.87 10.01
N ASN A 17 7.87 3.08 8.82
CA ASN A 17 8.12 4.42 8.29
C ASN A 17 6.83 5.20 7.99
N ALA A 18 5.82 4.52 7.42
CA ALA A 18 4.52 5.12 7.12
C ALA A 18 3.76 5.48 8.39
N LEU A 19 3.81 4.60 9.41
CA LEU A 19 3.22 4.83 10.72
C LEU A 19 3.89 6.00 11.46
N ASP A 20 5.20 6.18 11.32
CA ASP A 20 5.91 7.31 11.91
C ASP A 20 5.52 8.64 11.27
N GLN A 21 5.40 8.70 9.94
CA GLN A 21 4.91 9.89 9.23
C GLN A 21 3.49 10.23 9.68
N TRP A 22 2.61 9.22 9.69
CA TRP A 22 1.23 9.39 10.09
C TRP A 22 1.09 9.85 11.55
N LYS A 23 1.91 9.35 12.47
CA LYS A 23 1.96 9.84 13.86
C LYS A 23 2.17 11.35 13.93
N TYR A 24 3.07 11.90 13.10
CA TYR A 24 3.32 13.35 13.05
C TYR A 24 2.16 14.11 12.39
N GLU A 25 1.55 13.56 11.34
CA GLU A 25 0.35 14.14 10.71
C GLU A 25 -0.81 14.26 11.69
N ILE A 26 -1.12 13.18 12.42
CA ILE A 26 -2.17 13.17 13.45
C ILE A 26 -1.86 14.17 14.55
N ALA A 27 -0.61 14.24 14.99
CA ALA A 27 -0.18 15.18 16.02
C ALA A 27 -0.40 16.64 15.57
N ASN A 28 -0.10 16.96 14.32
CA ASN A 28 -0.34 18.29 13.75
C ASN A 28 -1.85 18.64 13.72
N GLU A 29 -2.71 17.70 13.36
CA GLU A 29 -4.16 17.94 13.23
C GLU A 29 -4.87 18.15 14.56
N ILE A 30 -4.43 17.46 15.63
CA ILE A 30 -5.01 17.62 16.96
C ILE A 30 -4.45 18.85 17.71
N ASN A 31 -3.75 19.75 17.01
CA ASN A 31 -3.03 20.90 17.58
C ASN A 31 -2.09 20.49 18.72
N PHE A 32 -1.49 19.31 18.61
CA PHE A 32 -0.49 18.86 19.56
C PHE A 32 0.75 19.75 19.43
N PRO A 33 1.44 20.09 20.53
CA PRO A 33 2.67 20.87 20.45
C PRO A 33 3.82 19.99 19.94
N VAL A 34 3.80 19.67 18.64
CA VAL A 34 4.84 18.90 17.96
C VAL A 34 6.19 19.66 18.01
N ASN A 35 6.12 20.98 18.12
CA ASN A 35 7.24 21.89 18.36
C ASN A 35 7.93 21.72 19.72
N GLN A 36 7.32 21.03 20.69
CA GLN A 36 7.94 20.70 21.98
C GLN A 36 8.69 19.36 21.95
N ILE A 37 8.60 18.62 20.83
CA ILE A 37 9.36 17.37 20.61
C ILE A 37 10.79 17.75 20.22
N VAL A 38 11.62 18.06 21.21
CA VAL A 38 13.05 18.33 21.00
C VAL A 38 13.75 17.01 20.67
N GLY A 39 14.30 16.89 19.47
CA GLY A 39 15.11 15.73 19.05
C GLY A 39 14.33 14.41 18.93
N GLY A 40 13.01 14.46 18.71
CA GLY A 40 12.18 13.25 18.63
C GLY A 40 11.82 12.64 19.99
N TYR A 41 12.09 13.34 21.10
CA TYR A 41 11.78 12.87 22.44
C TYR A 41 10.37 13.28 22.88
N TRP A 42 9.50 12.29 23.11
CA TRP A 42 8.11 12.47 23.53
C TRP A 42 7.92 12.43 25.06
N GLY A 43 9.01 12.26 25.84
CA GLY A 43 8.92 12.02 27.29
C GLY A 43 8.72 13.25 28.16
N ASN A 44 8.99 14.45 27.65
CA ASN A 44 8.70 15.71 28.36
C ASN A 44 7.25 16.16 28.20
N ILE A 45 6.44 15.38 27.48
CA ILE A 45 5.07 15.70 27.11
C ILE A 45 4.11 14.87 27.98
N PRO A 46 2.97 15.43 28.44
CA PRO A 46 1.99 14.70 29.22
C PRO A 46 1.55 13.40 28.53
N SER A 47 1.62 12.28 29.25
CA SER A 47 1.27 10.95 28.74
C SER A 47 -0.17 10.86 28.21
N ALA A 48 -1.08 11.68 28.75
CA ALA A 48 -2.45 11.79 28.26
C ALA A 48 -2.51 12.25 26.80
N GLN A 49 -1.70 13.25 26.44
CA GLN A 49 -1.66 13.78 25.08
C GLN A 49 -0.98 12.79 24.14
N CYS A 50 0.13 12.17 24.57
CA CYS A 50 0.81 11.14 23.77
C CYS A 50 -0.12 9.93 23.51
N GLY A 51 -0.94 9.56 24.50
CA GLY A 51 -1.98 8.54 24.37
C GLY A 51 -3.09 8.97 23.40
N ALA A 52 -3.50 10.23 23.41
CA ALA A 52 -4.49 10.77 22.48
C ALA A 52 -4.04 10.63 21.02
N VAL A 53 -2.77 10.95 20.70
CA VAL A 53 -2.20 10.76 19.34
C VAL A 53 -2.32 9.31 18.89
N GLY A 54 -1.91 8.35 19.72
CA GLY A 54 -2.01 6.92 19.40
C GLY A 54 -3.45 6.45 19.23
N GLY A 55 -4.37 6.95 20.07
CA GLY A 55 -5.80 6.66 19.95
C GLY A 55 -6.41 7.19 18.66
N HIS A 56 -6.08 8.41 18.26
CA HIS A 56 -6.53 9.01 17.00
C HIS A 56 -6.00 8.27 15.77
N MET A 57 -4.73 7.83 15.82
CA MET A 57 -4.13 7.03 14.76
C MET A 57 -4.89 5.72 14.54
N VAL A 58 -5.18 4.97 15.61
CA VAL A 58 -5.95 3.71 15.52
C VAL A 58 -7.38 3.98 15.07
N LYS A 59 -8.04 5.01 15.63
CA LYS A 59 -9.41 5.37 15.24
C LYS A 59 -9.53 5.61 13.73
N ARG A 60 -8.61 6.37 13.14
CA ARG A 60 -8.62 6.62 11.70
C ARG A 60 -8.28 5.41 10.85
N MET A 61 -7.39 4.54 11.33
CA MET A 61 -7.09 3.29 10.64
C MET A 61 -8.32 2.38 10.57
N ILE A 62 -9.09 2.30 11.65
CA ILE A 62 -10.35 1.55 11.68
C ILE A 62 -11.37 2.19 10.73
N GLU A 63 -11.56 3.51 10.79
CA GLU A 63 -12.47 4.22 9.89
C GLU A 63 -12.11 4.00 8.40
N ALA A 64 -10.82 4.01 8.06
CA ALA A 64 -10.34 3.73 6.71
C ALA A 64 -10.60 2.26 6.31
N ALA A 65 -10.32 1.32 7.22
CA ALA A 65 -10.55 -0.11 6.99
C ALA A 65 -12.05 -0.42 6.80
N GLU A 66 -12.92 0.18 7.60
CA GLU A 66 -14.37 0.07 7.47
C GLU A 66 -14.85 0.57 6.10
N ARG A 67 -14.35 1.73 5.64
CA ARG A 67 -14.65 2.27 4.31
C ARG A 67 -14.20 1.33 3.19
N SER A 68 -12.97 0.83 3.25
CA SER A 68 -12.46 -0.13 2.25
C SER A 68 -13.25 -1.43 2.25
N LEU A 69 -13.67 -1.94 3.41
CA LEU A 69 -14.48 -3.14 3.52
C LEU A 69 -15.88 -2.92 2.93
N VAL A 70 -16.51 -1.77 3.20
CA VAL A 70 -17.80 -1.39 2.59
C VAL A 70 -17.66 -1.30 1.07
N GLU A 71 -16.58 -0.73 0.56
CA GLU A 71 -16.34 -0.64 -0.89
C GLU A 71 -16.16 -2.03 -1.51
N GLN A 72 -15.30 -2.89 -0.94
CA GLN A 72 -15.08 -4.25 -1.42
C GLN A 72 -16.36 -5.10 -1.35
N SER A 73 -17.12 -4.99 -0.27
CA SER A 73 -18.40 -5.70 -0.13
C SER A 73 -19.45 -5.19 -1.12
N ALA A 74 -19.54 -3.88 -1.35
CA ALA A 74 -20.43 -3.31 -2.36
C ALA A 74 -20.11 -3.81 -3.77
N LEU A 75 -18.83 -3.96 -4.13
CA LEU A 75 -18.41 -4.53 -5.41
C LEU A 75 -18.85 -6.00 -5.55
N ASN A 76 -18.65 -6.81 -4.51
CA ASN A 76 -19.03 -8.22 -4.49
C ASN A 76 -20.55 -8.41 -4.52
N VAL A 77 -21.30 -7.59 -3.77
CA VAL A 77 -22.78 -7.61 -3.77
C VAL A 77 -23.33 -7.18 -5.13
N ARG A 78 -22.76 -6.14 -5.75
CA ARG A 78 -23.17 -5.70 -7.09
C ARG A 78 -22.89 -6.74 -8.17
N ALA A 79 -21.76 -7.45 -8.09
CA ALA A 79 -21.43 -8.54 -9.00
C ALA A 79 -22.40 -9.72 -8.84
N GLY A 80 -22.69 -10.13 -7.59
CA GLY A 80 -23.66 -11.20 -7.30
C GLY A 80 -25.10 -10.83 -7.68
N PHE A 81 -25.50 -9.57 -7.47
CA PHE A 81 -26.83 -9.09 -7.83
C PHE A 81 -27.03 -8.98 -9.35
N ARG A 82 -26.01 -8.52 -10.10
CA ARG A 82 -26.05 -8.56 -11.58
C ARG A 82 -26.09 -10.00 -12.11
N ALA A 83 -25.37 -10.92 -11.49
CA ALA A 83 -25.44 -12.33 -11.85
C ALA A 83 -26.84 -12.91 -11.56
N GLY A 84 -27.49 -12.49 -10.47
CA GLY A 84 -28.85 -12.91 -10.10
C GLY A 84 -29.97 -12.33 -10.96
N LEU A 85 -29.86 -11.06 -11.41
CA LEU A 85 -30.85 -10.42 -12.28
C LEU A 85 -30.60 -10.63 -13.78
N GLY A 86 -29.36 -10.93 -14.18
CA GLY A 86 -28.93 -11.02 -15.58
C GLY A 86 -28.95 -12.42 -16.19
N ALA A 87 -29.33 -13.45 -15.43
CA ALA A 87 -29.49 -14.82 -15.94
C ALA A 87 -30.77 -15.04 -16.78
N SER A 88 -31.50 -13.97 -17.15
CA SER A 88 -32.62 -14.01 -18.09
C SER A 88 -32.66 -12.77 -18.98
N ALA A 89 -31.63 -12.60 -19.81
CA ALA A 89 -31.72 -11.75 -21.01
C ALA A 89 -30.73 -12.31 -22.04
N ASN A 90 -31.20 -13.30 -22.81
CA ASN A 90 -30.50 -13.83 -23.96
C ASN A 90 -30.44 -12.73 -25.04
N LEU A 91 -29.27 -12.15 -25.28
CA LEU A 91 -28.98 -11.45 -26.52
C LEU A 91 -27.65 -11.97 -27.06
N GLY A 92 -27.78 -12.99 -27.91
CA GLY A 92 -26.68 -13.45 -28.75
C GLY A 92 -26.25 -12.35 -29.71
N THR A 93 -25.01 -11.89 -29.55
CA THR A 93 -24.19 -11.39 -30.65
C THR A 93 -22.93 -12.24 -30.70
N THR A 94 -23.01 -13.28 -31.52
CA THR A 94 -21.89 -14.07 -32.03
C THR A 94 -21.05 -13.19 -32.94
N THR A 95 -19.82 -12.90 -32.51
CA THR A 95 -18.62 -12.73 -33.37
C THR A 95 -17.44 -13.10 -32.47
N GLY A 96 -16.95 -14.34 -32.54
CA GLY A 96 -15.79 -14.68 -33.37
C GLY A 96 -14.51 -14.52 -32.52
N ALA A 97 -14.09 -15.55 -31.79
CA ALA A 97 -13.02 -16.44 -32.25
C ALA A 97 -11.66 -15.72 -32.43
N TYR A 98 -10.87 -15.77 -31.35
CA TYR A 98 -9.39 -15.75 -31.23
C TYR A 98 -8.59 -14.52 -31.69
N ASN A 99 -7.87 -13.91 -30.74
CA ASN A 99 -6.45 -13.65 -30.95
C ASN A 99 -5.68 -13.76 -29.62
N LEU A 100 -5.18 -14.96 -29.34
CA LEU A 100 -3.94 -15.13 -28.60
C LEU A 100 -2.82 -14.66 -29.54
N PRO A 101 -1.87 -13.83 -29.10
CA PRO A 101 -0.62 -13.65 -29.82
C PRO A 101 0.18 -14.97 -29.73
N SER A 102 -0.07 -15.87 -30.67
CA SER A 102 0.72 -17.05 -30.93
C SER A 102 1.99 -16.63 -31.68
N GLY A 103 3.08 -16.39 -30.94
CA GLY A 103 4.38 -16.12 -31.57
C GLY A 103 5.40 -15.45 -30.67
N MET A 104 5.93 -16.17 -29.66
CA MET A 104 7.29 -15.92 -29.21
C MET A 104 8.22 -16.80 -30.05
N PRO A 105 8.92 -16.27 -31.08
CA PRO A 105 10.02 -16.99 -31.69
C PRO A 105 11.21 -16.98 -30.72
N ALA A 106 11.62 -18.16 -30.29
CA ALA A 106 12.96 -18.37 -29.78
C ALA A 106 13.96 -18.08 -30.92
N GLN A 107 14.74 -17.01 -30.81
CA GLN A 107 16.03 -16.91 -31.49
C GLN A 107 17.13 -16.71 -30.46
N GLN A 108 17.64 -17.86 -30.06
CA GLN A 108 19.00 -18.09 -29.62
C GLN A 108 19.98 -17.46 -30.63
N ASN A 109 20.73 -16.44 -30.21
CA ASN A 109 21.98 -16.09 -30.88
C ASN A 109 23.13 -16.21 -29.87
N VAL A 110 23.77 -17.38 -29.94
CA VAL A 110 25.05 -17.68 -29.30
C VAL A 110 26.14 -17.24 -30.26
N GLY A 111 27.00 -16.32 -29.81
CA GLY A 111 28.41 -16.33 -30.19
C GLY A 111 28.91 -15.16 -31.04
N GLN A 112 29.99 -14.57 -30.51
CA GLN A 112 31.15 -14.05 -31.27
C GLN A 112 30.87 -12.72 -32.02
N GLN A 113 31.66 -11.66 -31.88
CA GLN A 113 33.11 -11.63 -31.96
C GLN A 113 33.64 -10.23 -31.56
N ALA A 114 34.66 -10.25 -30.70
CA ALA A 114 35.84 -9.38 -30.64
C ALA A 114 35.74 -7.87 -30.99
N GLY A 115 35.98 -7.04 -29.97
CA GLY A 115 36.96 -5.94 -29.92
C GLY A 115 37.17 -5.01 -31.11
N PHE A 116 36.94 -3.70 -30.90
CA PHE A 116 37.82 -2.66 -31.43
C PHE A 116 37.76 -1.39 -30.56
N THR A 117 38.81 -1.21 -29.78
CA THR A 117 39.51 0.03 -29.41
C THR A 117 38.93 1.40 -29.85
N THR A 118 38.89 2.31 -28.86
CA THR A 118 39.52 3.65 -28.82
C THR A 118 39.18 4.74 -29.86
N THR A 119 39.04 5.96 -29.32
CA THR A 119 39.17 7.30 -29.95
C THR A 119 37.90 7.95 -30.56
N GLY A 120 37.54 9.14 -30.06
CA GLY A 120 36.95 10.19 -30.93
C GLY A 120 35.77 11.01 -30.38
N LEU A 121 36.08 12.12 -29.70
CA LEU A 121 35.53 13.48 -29.89
C LEU A 121 34.00 13.66 -30.07
N GLN A 122 33.35 14.35 -29.12
CA GLN A 122 32.36 15.41 -29.43
C GLN A 122 32.05 16.31 -28.21
N GLN A 123 32.52 17.57 -28.35
CA GLN A 123 32.29 18.84 -27.64
C GLN A 123 32.31 18.91 -26.11
#